data_AF-A0A4V1SEC6-F1
#
_entry.id   AF-A0A4V1SEC6-F1
#
_cell.length_a   1.000
_cell.length_b   1.000
_cell.length_c   1.000
_cell.angle_alpha   90.00
_cell.angle_beta   90.00
_cell.angle_gamma   90.00
#
_symmetry.space_group_name_H-M   'P 1'
#
loop_
_entity.id
_entity.type
_entity.pdbx_description
1 polymer ?
#
loop_
_entity_poly.entity_id
_entity_poly.type
_entity_poly.pdbx_seq_one_letter_code
_entity_poly.pdbx_strand_id
1 'polypeptide(L)'
;MLMQPPDVNRLQVVGPVGAGACGRVYRARDESGRELAVKVFLPAAVNPPLLEESGLRLEAIGWPAGVLEALSEDYRGKQMLRVTPFLADEVDGVLVPRSLQHRLARFPGEESWPVVLEILRALAAMHERQVAHGNLKPGNVFFADDGKVVLTDWTLGNMPGIESLDYTDAILYQSPEQLRDPGGYLREKGYRWDVFSFGVLAFRLLTGAFPRCTETFDEVAPEPGMTRREGIAANFKSIARMIEGRPSVAWPDAPANSLESAYRDLLGRCLSLDPSGRPANAGELLRGFEQAERAAAEEQTRDALLDQHRRARRSAFRAYVASGLMAAAALVFSMLWNVKSKELESEEQGRRADTARLTAERKVAESRKTEADEVLD
;
A
#
# COMPACT_ATOMS: atom_id res chain seq x y z
N MET A 1 31.98 30.47 -15.03
CA MET A 1 31.24 31.74 -15.17
C MET A 1 30.08 31.69 -14.18
N LEU A 2 30.06 32.55 -13.15
CA LEU A 2 28.93 32.60 -12.22
C LEU A 2 27.71 33.13 -12.98
N MET A 3 26.71 32.27 -13.22
CA MET A 3 25.43 32.69 -13.79
C MET A 3 24.77 33.70 -12.83
N GLN A 4 24.32 34.84 -13.36
CA GLN A 4 23.50 35.79 -12.60
C GLN A 4 22.21 35.10 -12.12
N PRO A 5 21.71 35.46 -10.92
CA PRO A 5 20.42 34.96 -10.43
C PRO A 5 19.31 35.29 -11.44
N PRO A 6 18.29 34.44 -11.57
CA PRO A 6 17.24 34.68 -12.54
C PRO A 6 16.46 35.95 -12.21
N ASP A 7 16.19 36.74 -13.24
CA ASP A 7 15.28 37.89 -13.14
C ASP A 7 13.87 37.41 -13.47
N VAL A 8 13.13 37.00 -12.44
CA VAL A 8 11.76 36.53 -12.58
C VAL A 8 10.84 37.62 -12.05
N ASN A 9 10.07 38.23 -12.94
CA ASN A 9 9.16 39.32 -12.60
C ASN A 9 8.36 39.02 -11.33
N ARG A 10 8.38 39.97 -10.39
CA ARG A 10 7.64 39.93 -9.10
C ARG A 10 8.09 38.85 -8.11
N LEU A 11 9.22 38.19 -8.33
CA LEU A 11 9.82 37.27 -7.36
C LEU A 11 11.12 37.83 -6.80
N GLN A 12 11.27 37.77 -5.48
CA GLN A 12 12.54 38.03 -4.81
C GLN A 12 13.36 36.74 -4.77
N VAL A 13 14.38 36.62 -5.62
CA VAL A 13 15.30 35.47 -5.58
C VAL A 13 16.25 35.60 -4.39
N VAL A 14 16.19 34.63 -3.48
CA VAL A 14 16.98 34.58 -2.25
C VAL A 14 18.38 34.02 -2.51
N GLY A 15 18.48 32.92 -3.26
CA GLY A 15 19.76 32.29 -3.55
C GLY A 15 19.64 30.89 -4.16
N PRO A 16 20.75 30.29 -4.63
CA PRO A 16 20.76 28.94 -5.17
C PRO A 16 20.53 27.89 -4.06
N VAL A 17 19.74 26.87 -4.38
CA VAL A 17 19.43 25.74 -3.50
C VAL A 17 20.11 24.46 -3.98
N GLY A 18 20.20 24.28 -5.29
CA GLY A 18 20.79 23.08 -5.86
C GLY A 18 21.10 23.22 -7.35
N ALA A 19 21.88 22.28 -7.87
CA ALA A 19 22.20 22.17 -9.29
C ALA A 19 22.21 20.70 -9.70
N GLY A 20 21.62 20.40 -10.85
CA GLY A 20 21.58 19.07 -11.44
C GLY A 20 21.82 19.12 -12.95
N ALA A 21 21.78 17.95 -13.59
CA ALA A 21 22.11 17.79 -15.01
C ALA A 21 21.26 18.65 -15.95
N CYS A 22 20.02 19.00 -15.56
CA CYS A 22 19.12 19.79 -16.41
C CYS A 22 19.05 21.29 -16.03
N GLY A 23 19.76 21.75 -14.97
CA GLY A 23 19.56 23.11 -14.50
C GLY A 23 19.96 23.40 -13.05
N ARG A 24 19.66 24.62 -12.61
CA ARG A 24 19.84 25.09 -11.22
C ARG A 24 18.50 25.48 -10.62
N VAL A 25 18.35 25.23 -9.32
CA VAL A 25 17.17 25.62 -8.55
C VAL A 25 17.55 26.75 -7.60
N TYR A 26 16.71 27.77 -7.54
CA TYR A 26 16.84 28.91 -6.64
C TYR A 26 15.63 28.97 -5.72
N ARG A 27 15.86 29.38 -4.47
CA ARG A 27 14.82 29.76 -3.52
C ARG A 27 14.39 31.18 -3.86
N ALA A 28 13.08 31.42 -3.92
CA ALA A 28 12.51 32.73 -4.16
C ALA A 28 11.30 32.96 -3.25
N ARG A 29 10.87 34.22 -3.12
CA ARG A 29 9.65 34.61 -2.44
C ARG A 29 8.78 35.46 -3.36
N ASP A 30 7.46 35.26 -3.31
CA ASP A 30 6.52 36.19 -3.95
C ASP A 30 6.24 37.42 -3.06
N GLU A 31 5.41 38.35 -3.55
CA GLU A 31 5.03 39.58 -2.85
C GLU A 31 4.32 39.32 -1.50
N SER A 32 3.72 38.14 -1.32
CA SER A 32 3.07 37.71 -0.06
C SER A 32 4.05 37.08 0.93
N GLY A 33 5.30 36.86 0.50
CA GLY A 33 6.33 36.17 1.29
C GLY A 33 6.31 34.65 1.17
N ARG A 34 5.45 34.07 0.32
CA ARG A 34 5.37 32.63 0.07
C ARG A 34 6.66 32.13 -0.57
N GLU A 35 7.18 31.02 -0.05
CA GLU A 35 8.38 30.36 -0.57
C GLU A 35 8.11 29.61 -1.88
N LEU A 36 8.96 29.86 -2.87
CA LEU A 36 8.89 29.30 -4.22
C LEU A 36 10.25 28.75 -4.65
N ALA A 37 10.22 27.76 -5.54
CA ALA A 37 11.39 27.28 -6.27
C ALA A 37 11.37 27.84 -7.69
N VAL A 38 12.48 28.43 -8.12
CA VAL A 38 12.71 28.82 -9.52
C VAL A 38 13.76 27.88 -10.10
N LYS A 39 13.35 26.98 -10.98
CA LYS A 39 14.27 26.13 -11.73
C LYS A 39 14.63 26.80 -13.05
N VAL A 40 15.92 27.09 -13.24
CA VAL A 40 16.47 27.59 -14.50
C VAL A 40 17.13 26.43 -15.23
N PHE A 41 16.68 26.16 -16.45
CA PHE A 41 17.14 25.04 -17.26
C PHE A 41 18.41 25.37 -18.04
N LEU A 42 19.24 24.34 -18.25
CA LEU A 42 20.34 24.39 -19.20
C LEU A 42 19.80 24.09 -20.61
N PRO A 43 19.90 25.00 -21.59
CA PRO A 43 19.28 24.81 -22.91
C PRO A 43 19.68 23.51 -23.61
N ALA A 44 20.97 23.12 -23.51
CA ALA A 44 21.48 21.89 -24.12
C ALA A 44 20.95 20.60 -23.47
N ALA A 45 20.41 20.67 -22.24
CA ALA A 45 20.02 19.53 -21.42
C ALA A 45 18.51 19.29 -21.35
N VAL A 46 17.73 20.02 -22.14
CA VAL A 46 16.27 19.95 -22.16
C VAL A 46 15.72 20.08 -23.58
N ASN A 47 14.46 19.66 -23.76
CA ASN A 47 13.71 19.88 -24.99
C ASN A 47 12.58 20.90 -24.71
N PRO A 48 12.77 22.20 -25.02
CA PRO A 48 11.80 23.24 -24.71
C PRO A 48 10.40 22.99 -25.28
N PRO A 49 10.23 22.65 -26.58
CA PRO A 49 8.91 22.35 -27.13
C PRO A 49 8.18 21.23 -26.38
N LEU A 50 8.92 20.19 -25.97
CA LEU A 50 8.36 19.06 -25.25
C LEU A 50 7.95 19.42 -23.82
N LEU A 51 8.74 20.25 -23.13
CA LEU A 51 8.40 20.78 -21.81
C LEU A 51 7.14 21.64 -21.86
N GLU A 52 7.04 22.55 -22.84
CA GLU A 52 5.89 23.42 -23.05
C GLU A 52 4.62 22.59 -23.35
N GLU A 53 4.70 21.64 -24.29
CA GLU A 53 3.58 20.76 -24.62
C GLU A 53 3.12 19.92 -23.41
N SER A 54 4.07 19.41 -22.63
CA SER A 54 3.75 18.62 -21.43
C SER A 54 3.09 19.46 -20.35
N GLY A 55 3.58 20.68 -20.10
CA GLY A 55 2.97 21.62 -19.14
C GLY A 55 1.53 21.93 -19.50
N LEU A 56 1.28 22.29 -20.77
CA LEU A 56 -0.07 22.56 -21.27
C LEU A 56 -1.00 21.35 -21.11
N ARG A 57 -0.52 20.13 -21.38
CA ARG A 57 -1.31 18.90 -21.18
C ARG A 57 -1.63 18.62 -19.71
N LEU A 58 -0.67 18.86 -18.81
CA LEU A 58 -0.86 18.67 -17.38
C LEU A 58 -1.87 19.67 -16.81
N GLU A 59 -1.84 20.91 -17.29
CA GLU A 59 -2.71 22.01 -16.83
C GLU A 59 -4.12 21.98 -17.46
N ALA A 60 -4.31 21.39 -18.64
CA ALA A 60 -5.51 21.53 -19.48
C ALA A 60 -6.88 21.36 -18.76
N ILE A 61 -6.95 20.49 -17.74
CA ILE A 61 -8.15 20.22 -16.93
C ILE A 61 -7.90 20.43 -15.43
N GLY A 62 -6.89 21.24 -15.09
CA GLY A 62 -6.30 21.36 -13.77
C GLY A 62 -5.19 20.34 -13.54
N TRP A 63 -4.22 20.73 -12.71
CA TRP A 63 -3.06 19.91 -12.38
C TRP A 63 -3.47 18.57 -11.74
N PRO A 64 -2.90 17.43 -12.19
CA PRO A 64 -3.18 16.13 -11.59
C PRO A 64 -2.72 16.06 -10.14
N ALA A 65 -3.51 15.38 -9.30
CA ALA A 65 -3.10 15.06 -7.93
C ALA A 65 -1.78 14.27 -7.94
N GLY A 66 -0.87 14.64 -7.02
CA GLY A 66 0.44 14.03 -6.89
C GLY A 66 1.45 14.42 -7.98
N VAL A 67 1.19 15.46 -8.77
CA VAL A 67 2.16 16.05 -9.70
C VAL A 67 2.42 17.49 -9.33
N LEU A 68 3.68 17.91 -9.32
CA LEU A 68 4.06 19.26 -8.92
C LEU A 68 3.55 20.28 -9.94
N GLU A 69 2.68 21.16 -9.47
CA GLU A 69 2.15 22.28 -10.23
C GLU A 69 3.26 23.26 -10.63
N ALA A 70 3.30 23.59 -11.92
CA ALA A 70 4.05 24.74 -12.41
C ALA A 70 3.16 25.99 -12.27
N LEU A 71 3.57 26.92 -11.42
CA LEU A 71 2.88 28.19 -11.17
C LEU A 71 3.15 29.22 -12.27
N SER A 72 4.31 29.10 -12.92
CA SER A 72 4.72 29.93 -14.04
C SER A 72 5.83 29.23 -14.82
N GLU A 73 5.83 29.38 -16.14
CA GLU A 73 6.81 28.78 -17.03
C GLU A 73 7.19 29.76 -18.13
N ASP A 74 8.47 29.81 -18.48
CA ASP A 74 8.95 30.50 -19.67
C ASP A 74 10.06 29.67 -20.32
N TYR A 75 9.75 29.03 -21.45
CA TYR A 75 10.69 28.21 -22.21
C TYR A 75 11.25 28.92 -23.44
N ARG A 76 10.84 30.17 -23.70
CA ARG A 76 11.18 30.94 -24.91
C ARG A 76 11.94 32.23 -24.60
N GLY A 77 11.96 32.65 -23.34
CA GLY A 77 12.67 33.82 -22.87
C GLY A 77 14.19 33.64 -22.82
N LYS A 78 14.87 34.70 -22.33
CA LYS A 78 16.34 34.73 -22.19
C LYS A 78 16.85 33.64 -21.24
N GLN A 79 16.04 33.27 -20.25
CA GLN A 79 16.30 32.17 -19.34
C GLN A 79 15.10 31.24 -19.38
N MET A 80 15.36 29.98 -19.75
CA MET A 80 14.33 28.95 -19.68
C MET A 80 14.08 28.60 -18.22
N LEU A 81 12.86 28.73 -17.73
CA LEU A 81 12.55 28.52 -16.32
C LEU A 81 11.17 27.95 -16.03
N ARG A 82 11.03 27.38 -14.84
CA ARG A 82 9.78 26.95 -14.21
C ARG A 82 9.75 27.40 -12.75
N VAL A 83 8.62 27.94 -12.32
CA VAL A 83 8.35 28.32 -10.93
C VAL A 83 7.38 27.31 -10.31
N THR A 84 7.71 26.80 -9.12
CA THR A 84 6.90 25.82 -8.39
C THR A 84 6.82 26.18 -6.90
N PRO A 85 5.93 25.55 -6.12
CA PRO A 85 6.05 25.55 -4.66
C PRO A 85 7.43 25.07 -4.21
N PHE A 86 7.94 25.63 -3.11
CA PHE A 86 9.20 25.21 -2.51
C PHE A 86 9.00 24.01 -1.57
N LEU A 87 9.55 22.85 -1.94
CA LEU A 87 9.38 21.60 -1.19
C LEU A 87 10.64 21.22 -0.41
N ALA A 88 11.02 22.05 0.56
CA ALA A 88 12.12 21.79 1.47
C ALA A 88 11.78 22.29 2.88
N ASP A 89 12.36 21.63 3.87
CA ASP A 89 12.30 22.04 5.28
C ASP A 89 13.62 22.75 5.64
N GLU A 90 13.57 23.61 6.66
CA GLU A 90 14.77 24.20 7.25
C GLU A 90 15.03 23.51 8.60
N VAL A 91 16.11 22.74 8.68
CA VAL A 91 16.52 21.99 9.88
C VAL A 91 17.88 22.53 10.33
N ASP A 92 17.94 23.09 11.53
CA ASP A 92 19.15 23.71 12.09
C ASP A 92 19.81 24.74 11.14
N GLY A 93 19.00 25.51 10.41
CA GLY A 93 19.45 26.51 9.44
C GLY A 93 19.92 25.93 8.10
N VAL A 94 19.79 24.62 7.89
CA VAL A 94 20.12 23.93 6.64
C VAL A 94 18.84 23.56 5.89
N LEU A 95 18.79 23.90 4.61
CA LEU A 95 17.69 23.50 3.73
C LEU A 95 17.80 22.02 3.35
N VAL A 96 16.78 21.25 3.70
CA VAL A 96 16.68 19.81 3.40
C VAL A 96 15.48 19.59 2.47
N PRO A 97 15.71 19.23 1.20
CA PRO A 97 14.63 18.87 0.29
C PRO A 97 13.75 17.76 0.84
N ARG A 98 12.43 17.90 0.73
CA ARG A 98 11.46 16.86 1.11
C ARG A 98 11.37 15.75 0.06
N SER A 99 12.49 15.32 -0.48
CA SER A 99 12.53 14.25 -1.48
C SER A 99 12.63 12.87 -0.86
N LEU A 100 12.16 11.86 -1.58
CA LEU A 100 12.29 10.45 -1.23
C LEU A 100 13.76 10.04 -1.12
N GLN A 101 14.67 10.66 -1.88
CA GLN A 101 16.11 10.44 -1.72
C GLN A 101 16.62 10.78 -0.30
N HIS A 102 16.09 11.83 0.34
CA HIS A 102 16.43 12.18 1.72
C HIS A 102 15.78 11.26 2.75
N ARG A 103 14.70 10.57 2.37
CA ARG A 103 13.98 9.63 3.23
C ARG A 103 14.33 8.17 2.91
N LEU A 104 15.26 7.90 1.98
CA LEU A 104 15.49 6.57 1.44
C LEU A 104 15.93 5.56 2.52
N ALA A 105 16.66 6.02 3.55
CA ALA A 105 17.07 5.20 4.69
C ALA A 105 15.91 4.68 5.56
N ARG A 106 14.68 5.19 5.36
CA ARG A 106 13.46 4.68 6.01
C ARG A 106 12.85 3.47 5.29
N PHE A 107 13.45 3.05 4.18
CA PHE A 107 12.96 1.96 3.33
C PHE A 107 14.03 0.84 3.26
N PRO A 108 13.64 -0.44 3.28
CA PRO A 108 12.26 -0.93 3.34
C PRO A 108 11.63 -0.81 4.74
N GLY A 109 10.30 -0.75 4.81
CA GLY A 109 9.52 -0.66 6.05
C GLY A 109 8.01 -0.70 5.81
N GLU A 110 7.21 -0.56 6.88
CA GLU A 110 5.73 -0.59 6.80
C GLU A 110 5.16 0.47 5.85
N GLU A 111 5.87 1.60 5.70
CA GLU A 111 5.48 2.73 4.84
C GLU A 111 5.81 2.53 3.34
N SER A 112 6.49 1.44 2.96
CA SER A 112 6.89 1.19 1.57
C SER A 112 5.71 1.12 0.60
N TRP A 113 4.71 0.28 0.90
CA TRP A 113 3.56 0.06 0.01
C TRP A 113 2.70 1.32 -0.18
N PRO A 114 2.32 2.06 0.88
CA PRO A 114 1.60 3.33 0.72
C PRO A 114 2.29 4.31 -0.24
N VAL A 115 3.60 4.51 -0.08
CA VAL A 115 4.38 5.40 -0.95
C VAL A 115 4.43 4.89 -2.40
N VAL A 116 4.66 3.59 -2.58
CA VAL A 116 4.64 2.95 -3.91
C VAL A 116 3.29 3.17 -4.62
N LEU A 117 2.18 3.00 -3.91
CA LEU A 117 0.84 3.20 -4.47
C LEU A 117 0.56 4.68 -4.80
N GLU A 118 1.01 5.62 -3.99
CA GLU A 118 0.85 7.05 -4.29
C GLU A 118 1.67 7.49 -5.51
N ILE A 119 2.91 7.00 -5.64
CA ILE A 119 3.73 7.21 -6.86
C ILE A 119 2.99 6.67 -8.09
N LEU A 120 2.43 5.46 -8.00
CA LEU A 120 1.71 4.84 -9.12
C LEU A 120 0.48 5.66 -9.54
N ARG A 121 -0.30 6.16 -8.58
CA ARG A 121 -1.47 7.00 -8.84
C ARG A 121 -1.09 8.31 -9.52
N ALA A 122 -0.06 8.99 -9.04
CA ALA A 122 0.45 10.21 -9.66
C ALA A 122 0.93 9.96 -11.10
N LEU A 123 1.68 8.87 -11.31
CA LEU A 123 2.18 8.50 -12.62
C LEU A 123 1.05 8.13 -13.60
N ALA A 124 0.02 7.42 -13.12
CA ALA A 124 -1.17 7.12 -13.91
C ALA A 124 -1.91 8.40 -14.34
N ALA A 125 -2.03 9.38 -13.45
CA ALA A 125 -2.68 10.67 -13.74
C ALA A 125 -1.91 11.51 -14.79
N MET A 126 -0.57 11.38 -14.84
CA MET A 126 0.24 11.97 -15.93
C MET A 126 -0.01 11.26 -17.26
N HIS A 127 -0.01 9.93 -17.27
CA HIS A 127 -0.19 9.14 -18.49
C HIS A 127 -1.59 9.32 -19.10
N GLU A 128 -2.62 9.51 -18.26
CA GLU A 128 -3.98 9.86 -18.69
C GLU A 128 -4.02 11.18 -19.46
N ARG A 129 -3.20 12.16 -19.06
CA ARG A 129 -3.00 13.43 -19.76
C ARG A 129 -1.97 13.35 -20.90
N GLN A 130 -1.60 12.13 -21.30
CA GLN A 130 -0.65 11.86 -22.37
C GLN A 130 0.75 12.46 -22.15
N VAL A 131 1.20 12.46 -20.89
CA VAL A 131 2.53 12.91 -20.49
C VAL A 131 3.23 11.76 -19.78
N ALA A 132 4.37 11.33 -20.32
CA ALA A 132 5.29 10.44 -19.64
C ALA A 132 6.14 11.27 -18.66
N HIS A 133 6.62 10.69 -17.57
CA HIS A 133 7.57 11.34 -16.69
C HIS A 133 9.00 11.30 -17.27
N GLY A 134 9.45 10.14 -17.74
CA GLY A 134 10.75 9.83 -18.36
C GLY A 134 11.99 9.96 -17.47
N ASN A 135 11.83 10.30 -16.19
CA ASN A 135 12.93 10.57 -15.26
C ASN A 135 12.58 10.14 -13.82
N LEU A 136 11.78 9.09 -13.66
CA LEU A 136 11.32 8.67 -12.34
C LEU A 136 12.47 8.05 -11.52
N LYS A 137 12.73 8.63 -10.34
CA LYS A 137 13.77 8.21 -9.38
C LYS A 137 13.50 8.84 -7.99
N PRO A 138 14.13 8.40 -6.90
CA PRO A 138 13.88 8.97 -5.56
C PRO A 138 14.11 10.48 -5.47
N GLY A 139 15.09 11.00 -6.21
CA GLY A 139 15.37 12.44 -6.25
C GLY A 139 14.26 13.30 -6.86
N ASN A 140 13.31 12.68 -7.59
CA ASN A 140 12.20 13.36 -8.28
C ASN A 140 10.82 13.01 -7.68
N VAL A 141 10.80 12.30 -6.55
CA VAL A 141 9.60 12.04 -5.76
C VAL A 141 9.72 12.88 -4.49
N PHE A 142 8.80 13.81 -4.28
CA PHE A 142 8.76 14.68 -3.12
C PHE A 142 7.53 14.42 -2.26
N PHE A 143 7.50 15.03 -1.08
CA PHE A 143 6.38 14.99 -0.17
C PHE A 143 5.88 16.41 0.10
N ALA A 144 4.57 16.61 -0.04
CA ALA A 144 3.88 17.84 0.35
C ALA A 144 3.77 17.97 1.88
N ASP A 145 3.20 19.07 2.36
CA ASP A 145 3.08 19.38 3.80
C ASP A 145 2.24 18.33 4.55
N ASP A 146 1.23 17.78 3.87
CA ASP A 146 0.36 16.71 4.37
C ASP A 146 0.99 15.31 4.26
N GLY A 147 2.23 15.22 3.77
CA GLY A 147 2.95 13.97 3.58
C GLY A 147 2.61 13.22 2.29
N LYS A 148 1.75 13.76 1.41
CA LYS A 148 1.41 13.12 0.13
C LYS A 148 2.56 13.19 -0.87
N VAL A 149 2.70 12.12 -1.66
CA VAL A 149 3.67 12.09 -2.77
C VAL A 149 3.34 13.15 -3.82
N VAL A 150 4.39 13.82 -4.30
CA VAL A 150 4.35 14.75 -5.42
C VAL A 150 5.52 14.44 -6.38
N LEU A 151 5.20 14.13 -7.63
CA LEU A 151 6.18 13.92 -8.70
C LEU A 151 6.63 15.25 -9.28
N THR A 152 7.94 15.46 -9.40
CA THR A 152 8.57 16.65 -9.97
C THR A 152 9.45 16.27 -11.15
N ASP A 153 10.00 17.27 -11.85
CA ASP A 153 11.05 17.05 -12.84
C ASP A 153 10.62 16.11 -13.98
N TRP A 154 9.33 16.19 -14.31
CA TRP A 154 8.70 15.52 -15.44
C TRP A 154 9.21 16.08 -16.78
N THR A 155 9.20 15.23 -17.81
CA THR A 155 9.68 15.55 -19.16
C THR A 155 11.16 15.99 -19.21
N LEU A 156 12.00 15.34 -18.41
CA LEU A 156 13.45 15.60 -18.33
C LEU A 156 14.28 14.31 -18.43
N GLY A 157 15.61 14.41 -18.35
CA GLY A 157 16.50 13.25 -18.35
C GLY A 157 16.86 12.80 -19.76
N ASN A 158 17.03 11.49 -19.98
CA ASN A 158 17.47 10.97 -21.28
C ASN A 158 16.28 10.93 -22.27
N MET A 159 16.11 12.02 -23.03
CA MET A 159 14.94 12.32 -23.86
C MET A 159 15.33 12.74 -25.29
N PRO A 160 14.39 12.74 -26.26
CA PRO A 160 14.66 13.19 -27.63
C PRO A 160 15.03 14.68 -27.67
N GLY A 161 15.96 15.04 -28.55
CA GLY A 161 16.30 16.44 -28.83
C GLY A 161 17.22 17.09 -27.79
N ILE A 162 17.78 16.32 -26.86
CA ILE A 162 18.78 16.80 -25.91
C ILE A 162 20.17 16.75 -26.56
N GLU A 163 20.90 17.86 -26.49
CA GLU A 163 22.25 17.99 -27.08
C GLU A 163 23.33 17.43 -26.14
N SER A 164 23.20 17.72 -24.85
CA SER A 164 24.16 17.30 -23.82
C SER A 164 23.46 17.14 -22.48
N LEU A 165 23.67 16.01 -21.82
CA LEU A 165 23.16 15.74 -20.49
C LEU A 165 24.29 15.18 -19.63
N ASP A 166 24.60 15.89 -18.56
CA ASP A 166 25.54 15.39 -17.56
C ASP A 166 25.00 14.12 -16.88
N TYR A 167 25.92 13.36 -16.27
CA TYR A 167 25.55 12.18 -15.50
C TYR A 167 24.44 12.50 -14.49
N THR A 168 23.48 11.58 -14.41
CA THR A 168 22.48 11.53 -13.34
C THR A 168 22.28 10.08 -12.91
N ASP A 169 22.06 9.89 -11.61
CA ASP A 169 21.59 8.65 -10.99
C ASP A 169 20.27 8.10 -11.57
N ALA A 170 19.54 8.87 -12.39
CA ALA A 170 18.36 8.40 -13.10
C ALA A 170 18.65 7.16 -13.95
N ILE A 171 19.87 7.03 -14.49
CA ILE A 171 20.27 5.90 -15.33
C ILE A 171 20.17 4.54 -14.63
N LEU A 172 20.14 4.52 -13.29
CA LEU A 172 20.00 3.31 -12.49
C LEU A 172 18.55 2.78 -12.48
N TYR A 173 17.60 3.61 -12.90
CA TYR A 173 16.17 3.31 -12.95
C TYR A 173 15.64 3.14 -14.37
N GLN A 174 16.35 3.67 -15.36
CA GLN A 174 15.93 3.68 -16.76
C GLN A 174 15.93 2.28 -17.39
N SER A 175 15.01 2.08 -18.33
CA SER A 175 14.93 0.84 -19.09
C SER A 175 16.07 0.70 -20.12
N PRO A 176 16.49 -0.53 -20.47
CA PRO A 176 17.57 -0.74 -21.44
C PRO A 176 17.31 -0.08 -22.80
N GLU A 177 16.05 -0.07 -23.26
CA GLU A 177 15.69 0.57 -24.52
C GLU A 177 15.72 2.10 -24.45
N GLN A 178 15.36 2.72 -23.31
CA GLN A 178 15.54 4.16 -23.11
C GLN A 178 17.04 4.53 -23.12
N LEU A 179 17.88 3.74 -22.45
CA LEU A 179 19.33 3.94 -22.40
C LEU A 179 20.01 3.82 -23.78
N ARG A 180 19.42 3.05 -24.70
CA ARG A 180 19.94 2.88 -26.07
C ARG A 180 19.44 3.93 -27.04
N ASP A 181 18.15 4.21 -26.97
CA ASP A 181 17.45 5.06 -27.92
C ASP A 181 16.48 5.98 -27.17
N PRO A 182 16.94 7.17 -26.75
CA PRO A 182 16.09 8.15 -26.10
C PRO A 182 15.05 8.77 -27.05
N GLY A 183 15.04 8.44 -28.36
CA GLY A 183 14.06 8.92 -29.33
C GLY A 183 12.63 8.40 -29.09
N GLY A 184 12.46 7.37 -28.27
CA GLY A 184 11.18 6.69 -28.03
C GLY A 184 10.21 7.36 -27.05
N TYR A 185 10.49 8.54 -26.50
CA TYR A 185 9.70 9.11 -25.38
C TYR A 185 8.20 9.26 -25.63
N LEU A 186 7.77 9.53 -26.87
CA LEU A 186 6.38 9.86 -27.14
C LEU A 186 5.44 8.66 -27.03
N ARG A 187 4.23 8.93 -26.50
CA ARG A 187 3.12 7.97 -26.39
C ARG A 187 3.51 6.71 -25.59
N GLU A 188 2.99 5.57 -26.00
CA GLU A 188 3.10 4.30 -25.29
C GLU A 188 4.54 3.89 -24.95
N LYS A 189 5.51 4.20 -25.81
CA LYS A 189 6.92 3.88 -25.55
C LYS A 189 7.43 4.58 -24.29
N GLY A 190 7.17 5.89 -24.13
CA GLY A 190 7.51 6.63 -22.90
C GLY A 190 6.79 6.10 -21.67
N TYR A 191 5.50 5.77 -21.78
CA TYR A 191 4.75 5.20 -20.66
C TYR A 191 5.33 3.86 -20.20
N ARG A 192 5.84 3.04 -21.12
CA ARG A 192 6.50 1.76 -20.81
C ARG A 192 7.89 1.96 -20.19
N TRP A 193 8.58 3.06 -20.46
CA TRP A 193 9.80 3.45 -19.75
C TRP A 193 9.51 3.82 -18.30
N ASP A 194 8.45 4.59 -18.09
CA ASP A 194 8.00 4.96 -16.75
C ASP A 194 7.53 3.77 -15.93
N VAL A 195 6.79 2.84 -16.55
CA VAL A 195 6.39 1.58 -15.91
C VAL A 195 7.60 0.76 -15.47
N PHE A 196 8.66 0.70 -16.27
CA PHE A 196 9.90 0.02 -15.87
C PHE A 196 10.58 0.76 -14.71
N SER A 197 10.74 2.08 -14.82
CA SER A 197 11.37 2.91 -13.79
C SER A 197 10.60 2.85 -12.47
N PHE A 198 9.27 2.80 -12.54
CA PHE A 198 8.39 2.56 -11.40
C PHE A 198 8.65 1.19 -10.78
N GLY A 199 8.74 0.13 -11.59
CA GLY A 199 9.07 -1.21 -11.12
C GLY A 199 10.42 -1.26 -10.39
N VAL A 200 11.45 -0.58 -10.91
CA VAL A 200 12.77 -0.49 -10.27
C VAL A 200 12.69 0.26 -8.95
N LEU A 201 12.03 1.42 -8.94
CA LEU A 201 11.87 2.24 -7.74
C LEU A 201 11.07 1.50 -6.65
N ALA A 202 9.93 0.90 -7.01
CA ALA A 202 9.11 0.13 -6.09
C ALA A 202 9.88 -1.06 -5.50
N PHE A 203 10.59 -1.82 -6.33
CA PHE A 203 11.43 -2.92 -5.85
C PHE A 203 12.49 -2.42 -4.85
N ARG A 204 13.12 -1.28 -5.12
CA ARG A 204 14.11 -0.67 -4.21
C ARG A 204 13.50 -0.21 -2.89
N LEU A 205 12.31 0.38 -2.91
CA LEU A 205 11.62 0.78 -1.69
C LEU A 205 11.13 -0.42 -0.86
N LEU A 206 10.87 -1.56 -1.49
CA LEU A 206 10.35 -2.76 -0.84
C LEU A 206 11.45 -3.69 -0.32
N THR A 207 12.64 -3.62 -0.91
CA THR A 207 13.73 -4.57 -0.60
C THR A 207 15.02 -3.91 -0.13
N GLY A 208 15.17 -2.60 -0.33
CA GLY A 208 16.43 -1.87 -0.16
C GLY A 208 17.44 -2.09 -1.29
N ALA A 209 17.17 -3.00 -2.23
CA ALA A 209 18.07 -3.40 -3.31
C ALA A 209 17.54 -2.99 -4.69
N PHE A 210 18.40 -2.94 -5.70
CA PHE A 210 17.94 -2.88 -7.09
C PHE A 210 17.45 -4.26 -7.56
N PRO A 211 16.52 -4.35 -8.53
CA PRO A 211 16.08 -5.65 -9.07
C PRO A 211 17.18 -6.36 -9.85
N ARG A 212 18.17 -5.61 -10.36
CA ARG A 212 19.33 -6.08 -11.12
C ARG A 212 20.54 -5.21 -10.79
N CYS A 213 21.73 -5.79 -10.86
CA CYS A 213 23.00 -5.06 -10.72
C CYS A 213 23.18 -4.32 -9.39
N THR A 214 22.53 -4.75 -8.29
CA THR A 214 22.55 -4.07 -6.99
C THR A 214 23.95 -3.70 -6.52
N GLU A 215 24.87 -4.67 -6.45
CA GLU A 215 26.25 -4.43 -6.01
C GLU A 215 26.93 -3.28 -6.78
N THR A 216 26.79 -3.28 -8.11
CA THR A 216 27.38 -2.23 -8.96
C THR A 216 26.62 -0.91 -8.87
N PHE A 217 25.29 -0.95 -8.73
CA PHE A 217 24.47 0.27 -8.69
C PHE A 217 24.57 0.98 -7.35
N ASP A 218 24.70 0.26 -6.23
CA ASP A 218 24.92 0.85 -4.92
C ASP A 218 26.29 1.54 -4.84
N GLU A 219 27.31 1.02 -5.52
CA GLU A 219 28.63 1.66 -5.63
C GLU A 219 28.60 3.03 -6.30
N VAL A 220 27.55 3.37 -7.05
CA VAL A 220 27.44 4.65 -7.79
C VAL A 220 26.20 5.46 -7.41
N ALA A 221 25.24 4.85 -6.71
CA ALA A 221 24.07 5.54 -6.21
C ALA A 221 24.48 6.65 -5.22
N PRO A 222 23.76 7.78 -5.21
CA PRO A 222 23.92 8.77 -4.15
C PRO A 222 23.54 8.16 -2.80
N GLU A 223 24.31 8.50 -1.77
CA GLU A 223 23.95 8.17 -0.38
C GLU A 223 22.60 8.80 0.00
N PRO A 224 21.87 8.23 0.98
CA PRO A 224 20.67 8.87 1.53
C PRO A 224 20.95 10.32 1.93
N GLY A 225 20.13 11.25 1.45
CA GLY A 225 20.31 12.69 1.68
C GLY A 225 21.27 13.39 0.72
N MET A 226 21.97 12.67 -0.16
CA MET A 226 22.74 13.24 -1.25
C MET A 226 21.96 13.15 -2.55
N THR A 227 21.99 14.21 -3.36
CA THR A 227 21.23 14.28 -4.63
C THR A 227 22.04 13.88 -5.85
N ARG A 228 23.37 13.78 -5.73
CA ARG A 228 24.28 13.39 -6.80
C ARG A 228 25.58 12.81 -6.28
N ARG A 229 26.28 12.10 -7.16
CA ARG A 229 27.67 11.69 -6.97
C ARG A 229 28.49 12.20 -8.15
N GLU A 230 29.61 12.84 -7.85
CA GLU A 230 30.46 13.48 -8.87
C GLU A 230 31.56 12.53 -9.37
N GLY A 231 32.14 12.86 -10.53
CA GLY A 231 33.27 12.11 -11.09
C GLY A 231 32.91 10.77 -11.74
N ILE A 232 31.62 10.50 -11.95
CA ILE A 232 31.15 9.25 -12.57
C ILE A 232 30.97 9.46 -14.07
N ALA A 233 31.75 8.72 -14.86
CA ALA A 233 31.53 8.61 -16.30
C ALA A 233 30.68 7.38 -16.59
N ALA A 234 29.41 7.58 -16.94
CA ALA A 234 28.51 6.48 -17.27
C ALA A 234 28.45 6.22 -18.78
N ASN A 235 28.48 4.94 -19.16
CA ASN A 235 28.24 4.51 -20.54
C ASN A 235 26.88 3.82 -20.62
N PHE A 236 25.87 4.52 -21.16
CA PHE A 236 24.48 4.07 -21.16
C PHE A 236 24.29 2.72 -21.87
N LYS A 237 25.01 2.51 -22.99
CA LYS A 237 24.98 1.23 -23.72
C LYS A 237 25.57 0.07 -22.90
N SER A 238 26.55 0.35 -22.04
CA SER A 238 27.15 -0.67 -21.18
C SER A 238 26.23 -1.01 -20.01
N ILE A 239 25.58 -0.01 -19.41
CA ILE A 239 24.56 -0.22 -18.39
C ILE A 239 23.38 -1.02 -18.96
N ALA A 240 22.88 -0.68 -20.14
CA ALA A 240 21.82 -1.43 -20.81
C ALA A 240 22.20 -2.91 -21.00
N ARG A 241 23.43 -3.19 -21.46
CA ARG A 241 23.95 -4.57 -21.58
C ARG A 241 24.06 -5.28 -20.23
N MET A 242 24.48 -4.59 -19.18
CA MET A 242 24.57 -5.18 -17.83
C MET A 242 23.19 -5.58 -17.29
N ILE A 243 22.17 -4.74 -17.51
CA ILE A 243 20.79 -5.01 -17.10
C ILE A 243 20.27 -6.24 -17.87
N GLU A 244 20.47 -6.27 -19.19
CA GLU A 244 19.99 -7.39 -20.03
C GLU A 244 20.69 -8.72 -19.78
N GLY A 245 21.97 -8.68 -19.40
CA GLY A 245 22.73 -9.87 -19.01
C GLY A 245 22.21 -10.55 -17.74
N ARG A 246 21.24 -9.93 -17.04
CA ARG A 246 20.62 -10.44 -15.80
C ARG A 246 19.10 -10.49 -15.96
N PRO A 247 18.54 -11.40 -16.76
CA PRO A 247 17.12 -11.37 -17.11
C PRO A 247 16.18 -11.63 -15.94
N SER A 248 16.58 -12.47 -14.98
CA SER A 248 15.79 -12.81 -13.80
C SER A 248 15.85 -11.71 -12.73
N VAL A 249 14.72 -11.54 -12.05
CA VAL A 249 14.61 -10.75 -10.82
C VAL A 249 14.15 -11.70 -9.73
N ALA A 250 14.81 -11.66 -8.57
CA ALA A 250 14.46 -12.48 -7.42
C ALA A 250 14.13 -11.60 -6.24
N TRP A 251 13.01 -11.88 -5.58
CA TRP A 251 12.66 -11.28 -4.30
C TRP A 251 13.51 -11.91 -3.19
N PRO A 252 13.97 -11.14 -2.18
CA PRO A 252 14.79 -11.67 -1.10
C PRO A 252 14.02 -12.57 -0.13
N ASP A 253 12.70 -12.45 -0.11
CA ASP A 253 11.77 -13.07 0.83
C ASP A 253 10.48 -13.54 0.13
N ALA A 254 9.67 -14.33 0.85
CA ALA A 254 8.34 -14.72 0.41
C ALA A 254 7.32 -13.59 0.66
N PRO A 255 6.27 -13.45 -0.17
CA PRO A 255 5.20 -12.49 0.11
C PRO A 255 4.50 -12.81 1.44
N ALA A 256 4.12 -11.78 2.18
CA ALA A 256 3.45 -11.94 3.48
C ALA A 256 2.01 -12.47 3.35
N ASN A 257 1.35 -12.23 2.22
CA ASN A 257 -0.01 -12.67 1.94
C ASN A 257 -0.30 -12.73 0.43
N SER A 258 -1.49 -13.20 0.04
CA SER A 258 -1.91 -13.34 -1.36
C SER A 258 -1.98 -12.00 -2.11
N LEU A 259 -2.37 -10.92 -1.44
CA LEU A 259 -2.40 -9.57 -2.02
C LEU A 259 -0.99 -9.10 -2.38
N GLU A 260 -0.04 -9.24 -1.46
CA GLU A 260 1.34 -8.89 -1.72
C GLU A 260 1.94 -9.76 -2.84
N SER A 261 1.60 -11.05 -2.88
CA SER A 261 2.00 -11.93 -3.99
C SER A 261 1.53 -11.37 -5.33
N ALA A 262 0.26 -10.96 -5.43
CA ALA A 262 -0.29 -10.38 -6.65
C ALA A 262 0.41 -9.05 -7.01
N TYR A 263 0.69 -8.18 -6.04
CA TYR A 263 1.46 -6.96 -6.29
C TYR A 263 2.88 -7.25 -6.80
N ARG A 264 3.58 -8.21 -6.18
CA ARG A 264 4.92 -8.62 -6.60
C ARG A 264 4.92 -9.18 -8.04
N ASP A 265 3.87 -9.91 -8.44
CA ASP A 265 3.69 -10.37 -9.83
C ASP A 265 3.50 -9.21 -10.81
N LEU A 266 2.68 -8.20 -10.44
CA LEU A 266 2.50 -6.98 -11.23
C LEU A 266 3.80 -6.21 -11.39
N LEU A 267 4.58 -6.04 -10.32
CA LEU A 267 5.91 -5.44 -10.35
C LEU A 267 6.88 -6.25 -11.21
N GLY A 268 6.79 -7.59 -11.18
CA GLY A 268 7.53 -8.48 -12.07
C GLY A 268 7.29 -8.17 -13.55
N ARG A 269 6.03 -7.93 -13.95
CA ARG A 269 5.71 -7.51 -15.32
C ARG A 269 6.29 -6.13 -15.68
N CYS A 270 6.31 -5.20 -14.73
CA CYS A 270 6.93 -3.88 -14.92
C CYS A 270 8.43 -4.00 -15.25
N LEU A 271 9.11 -4.96 -14.62
CA LEU A 271 10.54 -5.23 -14.76
C LEU A 271 10.91 -6.11 -15.96
N SER A 272 9.95 -6.41 -16.84
CA SER A 272 10.20 -7.13 -18.10
C SER A 272 11.23 -6.38 -18.96
N LEU A 273 12.22 -7.10 -19.49
CA LEU A 273 13.18 -6.53 -20.44
C LEU A 273 12.59 -6.36 -21.84
N ASP A 274 11.58 -7.18 -22.19
CA ASP A 274 10.74 -6.93 -23.35
C ASP A 274 9.71 -5.85 -22.99
N PRO A 275 9.73 -4.66 -23.63
CA PRO A 275 8.78 -3.59 -23.34
C PRO A 275 7.33 -4.01 -23.56
N SER A 276 7.05 -4.93 -24.49
CA SER A 276 5.69 -5.38 -24.79
C SER A 276 5.09 -6.26 -23.69
N GLY A 277 5.93 -6.92 -22.89
CA GLY A 277 5.52 -7.70 -21.72
C GLY A 277 5.14 -6.84 -20.50
N ARG A 278 5.41 -5.53 -20.55
CA ARG A 278 5.02 -4.59 -19.49
C ARG A 278 3.54 -4.18 -19.65
N PRO A 279 2.88 -3.68 -18.59
CA PRO A 279 1.69 -2.85 -18.75
C PRO A 279 1.94 -1.70 -19.75
N ALA A 280 0.96 -1.38 -20.58
CA ALA A 280 1.06 -0.34 -21.61
C ALA A 280 1.22 1.08 -21.01
N ASN A 281 0.73 1.29 -19.79
CA ASN A 281 0.88 2.51 -19.02
C ASN A 281 0.61 2.28 -17.53
N ALA A 282 0.93 3.27 -16.70
CA ALA A 282 0.67 3.25 -15.26
C ALA A 282 -0.82 3.11 -14.90
N GLY A 283 -1.75 3.57 -15.76
CA GLY A 283 -3.19 3.39 -15.54
C GLY A 283 -3.65 1.92 -15.66
N GLU A 284 -3.09 1.16 -16.61
CA GLU A 284 -3.31 -0.29 -16.69
C GLU A 284 -2.75 -1.00 -15.46
N LEU A 285 -1.56 -0.62 -15.04
CA LEU A 285 -0.93 -1.17 -13.84
C LEU A 285 -1.76 -0.88 -12.58
N LEU A 286 -2.21 0.36 -12.41
CA LEU A 286 -3.05 0.76 -11.28
C LEU A 286 -4.35 -0.05 -11.20
N ARG A 287 -5.04 -0.25 -12.33
CA ARG A 287 -6.23 -1.13 -12.37
C ARG A 287 -5.91 -2.57 -11.96
N GLY A 288 -4.72 -3.06 -12.28
CA GLY A 288 -4.24 -4.37 -11.84
C GLY A 288 -4.10 -4.45 -10.32
N PHE A 289 -3.54 -3.41 -9.69
CA PHE A 289 -3.43 -3.30 -8.23
C PHE A 289 -4.82 -3.25 -7.57
N GLU A 290 -5.72 -2.41 -8.09
CA GLU A 290 -7.10 -2.29 -7.60
C GLU A 290 -7.88 -3.61 -7.73
N GLN A 291 -7.64 -4.38 -8.81
CA GLN A 291 -8.26 -5.69 -8.99
C GLN A 291 -7.75 -6.70 -7.96
N ALA A 292 -6.44 -6.69 -7.66
CA ALA A 292 -5.86 -7.55 -6.64
C ALA A 292 -6.43 -7.22 -5.24
N GLU A 293 -6.58 -5.94 -4.91
CA GLU A 293 -7.21 -5.49 -3.65
C GLU A 293 -8.65 -5.99 -3.53
N ARG A 294 -9.45 -5.87 -4.59
CA ARG A 294 -10.83 -6.37 -4.60
C ARG A 294 -10.89 -7.88 -4.41
N ALA A 295 -10.04 -8.63 -5.13
CA ALA A 295 -9.98 -10.08 -5.00
C ALA A 295 -9.59 -10.52 -3.57
N ALA A 296 -8.62 -9.83 -2.94
CA ALA A 296 -8.22 -10.10 -1.57
C ALA A 296 -9.33 -9.78 -0.55
N ALA A 297 -10.07 -8.67 -0.74
CA ALA A 297 -11.20 -8.31 0.11
C ALA A 297 -12.37 -9.31 0.00
N GLU A 298 -12.65 -9.80 -1.21
CA GLU A 298 -13.63 -10.85 -1.46
C GLU A 298 -13.24 -12.17 -0.80
N GLU A 299 -11.97 -12.57 -0.89
CA GLU A 299 -11.44 -13.76 -0.23
C GLU A 299 -11.55 -13.66 1.30
N GLN A 300 -11.17 -12.53 1.88
CA GLN A 300 -11.29 -12.29 3.33
C GLN A 300 -12.75 -12.34 3.80
N THR A 301 -13.67 -11.77 3.01
CA THR A 301 -15.11 -11.82 3.30
C THR A 301 -15.64 -13.26 3.25
N ARG A 302 -15.24 -14.03 2.24
CA ARG A 302 -15.60 -15.45 2.10
C ARG A 302 -15.12 -16.26 3.31
N ASP A 303 -13.88 -16.07 3.72
CA ASP A 303 -13.28 -16.81 4.83
C ASP A 303 -13.96 -16.46 6.17
N ALA A 304 -14.30 -15.18 6.38
CA ALA A 304 -15.07 -14.74 7.54
C ALA A 304 -16.46 -15.40 7.61
N LEU A 305 -17.16 -15.48 6.47
CA LEU A 305 -18.47 -16.16 6.38
C LEU A 305 -18.36 -17.66 6.68
N LEU A 306 -17.35 -18.34 6.11
CA LEU A 306 -17.10 -19.76 6.36
C LEU A 306 -16.81 -20.03 7.84
N ASP A 307 -16.03 -19.16 8.48
CA ASP A 307 -15.74 -19.26 9.91
C ASP A 307 -16.97 -18.99 10.79
N GLN A 308 -17.83 -18.04 10.40
CA GLN A 308 -19.12 -17.82 11.05
C GLN A 308 -20.01 -19.08 10.96
N HIS A 309 -20.12 -19.69 9.78
CA HIS A 309 -20.86 -20.94 9.58
C HIS A 309 -20.30 -22.09 10.43
N ARG A 310 -18.97 -22.25 10.49
CA ARG A 310 -18.31 -23.25 11.33
C ARG A 310 -18.62 -23.04 12.82
N ARG A 311 -18.60 -21.79 13.30
CA ARG A 311 -18.94 -21.44 14.69
C ARG A 311 -20.41 -21.75 15.00
N ALA A 312 -21.33 -21.35 14.11
CA ALA A 312 -22.75 -21.63 14.25
C ALA A 312 -23.06 -23.14 14.25
N ARG A 313 -22.38 -23.92 13.40
CA ARG A 313 -22.54 -25.38 13.38
C ARG A 313 -22.04 -26.04 14.68
N ARG A 314 -20.92 -25.54 15.22
CA ARG A 314 -20.38 -26.01 16.52
C ARG A 314 -21.33 -25.66 17.68
N SER A 315 -21.91 -24.46 17.70
CA SER A 315 -22.86 -24.07 18.75
C SER A 315 -24.16 -24.86 18.65
N ALA A 316 -24.71 -25.04 17.45
CA ALA A 316 -25.90 -25.86 17.22
C ALA A 316 -25.67 -27.33 17.64
N PHE A 317 -24.51 -27.91 17.31
CA PHE A 317 -24.15 -29.26 17.75
C PHE A 317 -24.06 -29.36 19.28
N ARG A 318 -23.42 -28.39 19.95
CA ARG A 318 -23.36 -28.35 21.43
C ARG A 318 -24.76 -28.24 22.06
N ALA A 319 -25.63 -27.39 21.51
CA ALA A 319 -27.00 -27.25 21.98
C ALA A 319 -27.79 -28.55 21.80
N TYR A 320 -27.65 -29.22 20.65
CA TYR A 320 -28.29 -30.51 20.39
C TYR A 320 -27.85 -31.58 21.39
N VAL A 321 -26.54 -31.69 21.66
CA VAL A 321 -25.99 -32.61 22.67
C VAL A 321 -26.53 -32.29 24.07
N ALA A 322 -26.55 -31.01 24.47
CA ALA A 322 -27.07 -30.59 25.77
C ALA A 322 -28.57 -30.93 25.93
N SER A 323 -29.39 -30.66 24.91
CA SER A 323 -30.81 -31.03 24.92
C SER A 323 -31.01 -32.54 25.02
N GLY A 324 -30.20 -33.34 24.31
CA GLY A 324 -30.23 -34.81 24.43
C GLY A 324 -29.90 -35.30 25.84
N LEU A 325 -28.88 -34.71 26.49
CA LEU A 325 -28.53 -35.02 27.88
C LEU A 325 -29.64 -34.64 28.87
N MET A 326 -30.28 -33.48 28.69
CA MET A 326 -31.41 -33.07 29.54
C MET A 326 -32.62 -34.01 29.37
N ALA A 327 -32.94 -34.41 28.14
CA ALA A 327 -34.02 -35.37 27.88
C ALA A 327 -33.73 -36.73 28.54
N ALA A 328 -32.50 -37.22 28.43
CA ALA A 328 -32.08 -38.47 29.09
C ALA A 328 -32.18 -38.35 30.62
N ALA A 329 -31.73 -37.25 31.20
CA ALA A 329 -31.83 -37.00 32.64
C ALA A 329 -33.29 -36.94 33.11
N ALA A 330 -34.18 -36.29 32.34
CA ALA A 330 -35.61 -36.22 32.64
C ALA A 330 -36.28 -37.61 32.59
N LEU A 331 -35.90 -38.45 31.62
CA LEU A 331 -36.37 -39.83 31.54
C LEU A 331 -35.91 -40.66 32.75
N VAL A 332 -34.63 -40.56 33.13
CA VAL A 332 -34.10 -41.24 34.32
C VAL A 332 -34.81 -40.75 35.58
N PHE A 333 -35.00 -39.44 35.73
CA PHE A 333 -35.70 -38.88 36.89
C PHE A 333 -37.16 -39.33 36.97
N SER A 334 -37.88 -39.34 35.84
CA SER A 334 -39.26 -39.84 35.75
C SER A 334 -39.35 -41.33 36.11
N MET A 335 -38.38 -42.13 35.64
CA MET A 335 -38.31 -43.56 35.98
C MET A 335 -38.07 -43.77 37.48
N LEU A 336 -37.12 -43.05 38.07
CA LEU A 336 -36.84 -43.09 39.51
C LEU A 336 -38.05 -42.62 40.33
N TRP A 337 -38.73 -41.55 39.90
CA TRP A 337 -39.94 -41.04 40.53
C TRP A 337 -41.05 -42.09 40.52
N ASN A 338 -41.31 -42.73 39.38
CA ASN A 338 -42.32 -43.79 39.26
C ASN A 338 -42.01 -45.02 40.14
N VAL A 339 -40.74 -45.37 40.29
CA VAL A 339 -40.34 -46.45 41.21
C VAL A 339 -40.64 -46.05 42.65
N LYS A 340 -40.25 -44.82 43.04
CA LYS A 340 -40.46 -44.33 44.41
C LYS A 340 -41.93 -44.13 44.74
N SER A 341 -42.75 -43.65 43.80
CA SER A 341 -44.18 -43.45 44.00
C SER A 341 -44.89 -44.79 44.22
N LYS A 342 -44.55 -45.83 43.45
CA LYS A 342 -45.08 -47.18 43.66
C LYS A 342 -44.72 -47.76 45.03
N GLU A 343 -43.48 -47.52 45.48
CA GLU A 343 -43.04 -47.94 46.81
C GLU A 343 -43.84 -47.24 47.92
N LEU A 344 -44.06 -45.93 47.80
CA LEU A 344 -44.87 -45.14 48.73
C LEU A 344 -46.34 -45.59 48.74
N GLU A 345 -46.94 -45.85 47.57
CA GLU A 345 -48.31 -46.38 47.47
C GLU A 345 -48.43 -47.75 48.16
N SER A 346 -47.43 -48.62 47.99
CA SER A 346 -47.38 -49.91 48.68
C SER A 346 -47.27 -49.76 50.20
N GLU A 347 -46.42 -48.84 50.68
CA GLU A 347 -46.32 -48.53 52.11
C GLU A 347 -47.62 -47.97 52.67
N GLU A 348 -48.29 -47.08 51.94
CA GLU A 348 -49.56 -46.48 52.36
C GLU A 348 -50.68 -47.52 52.40
N GLN A 349 -50.76 -48.41 51.41
CA GLN A 349 -51.69 -49.54 51.42
C GLN A 349 -51.44 -50.47 52.61
N GLY A 350 -50.17 -50.75 52.92
CA GLY A 350 -49.77 -51.50 54.12
C GLY A 350 -50.26 -50.83 55.40
N ARG A 351 -49.97 -49.53 55.57
CA ARG A 351 -50.45 -48.76 56.74
C ARG A 351 -51.98 -48.72 56.83
N ARG A 352 -52.69 -48.58 55.71
CA ARG A 352 -54.16 -48.62 55.67
C ARG A 352 -54.71 -49.99 56.08
N ALA A 353 -54.08 -51.08 55.66
CA ALA A 353 -54.45 -52.42 56.08
C ALA A 353 -54.20 -52.63 57.58
N ASP A 354 -53.05 -52.18 58.10
CA ASP A 354 -52.70 -52.27 59.52
C ASP A 354 -53.66 -51.46 60.39
N THR A 355 -53.97 -50.23 59.99
CA THR A 355 -54.96 -49.38 60.69
C THR A 355 -56.36 -49.99 60.65
N ALA A 356 -56.82 -50.52 59.52
CA ALA A 356 -58.10 -51.22 59.43
C ALA A 356 -58.15 -52.44 60.36
N ARG A 357 -57.07 -53.22 60.41
CA ARG A 357 -56.93 -54.37 61.31
C ARG A 357 -57.00 -53.93 62.78
N LEU A 358 -56.21 -52.94 63.19
CA LEU A 358 -56.23 -52.42 64.56
C LEU A 358 -57.61 -51.87 64.95
N THR A 359 -58.31 -51.23 64.00
CA THR A 359 -59.67 -50.71 64.23
C THR A 359 -60.68 -51.85 64.40
N ALA A 360 -60.54 -52.93 63.63
CA ALA A 360 -61.36 -54.13 63.78
C ALA A 360 -61.06 -54.86 65.10
N GLU A 361 -59.80 -55.04 65.46
CA GLU A 361 -59.37 -55.61 66.75
C GLU A 361 -59.90 -54.77 67.92
N ARG A 362 -59.86 -53.44 67.82
CA ARG A 362 -60.46 -52.52 68.81
C ARG A 362 -61.98 -52.70 68.91
N LYS A 363 -62.71 -52.79 67.79
CA LYS A 363 -64.17 -53.04 67.82
C LYS A 363 -64.51 -54.37 68.47
N VAL A 364 -63.73 -55.42 68.21
CA VAL A 364 -63.90 -56.73 68.86
C VAL A 364 -63.63 -56.63 70.36
N ALA A 365 -62.58 -55.91 70.76
CA ALA A 365 -62.28 -55.68 72.17
C ALA A 365 -63.35 -54.84 72.88
N GLU A 366 -63.89 -53.81 72.22
CA GLU A 366 -65.02 -53.00 72.72
C GLU A 366 -66.27 -53.88 72.86
N SER A 367 -66.62 -54.71 71.87
CA SER A 367 -67.76 -55.64 71.95
C SER A 367 -67.62 -56.66 73.10
N ARG A 368 -66.42 -57.21 73.30
CA ARG A 368 -66.14 -58.12 74.43
C ARG A 368 -66.21 -57.41 75.78
N LYS A 369 -65.88 -56.12 75.83
CA LYS A 369 -66.05 -55.30 77.03
C LYS A 369 -67.52 -55.06 77.32
N THR A 370 -68.34 -54.73 76.31
CA THR A 370 -69.80 -54.58 76.48
C THR A 370 -70.46 -55.89 76.93
N GLU A 371 -70.06 -57.03 76.36
CA GLU A 371 -70.53 -58.36 76.81
C GLU A 371 -70.08 -58.70 78.24
N ALA A 372 -68.88 -58.27 78.64
CA ALA A 372 -68.41 -58.46 80.02
C ALA A 372 -69.12 -57.55 81.03
N ASP A 373 -69.48 -56.33 80.63
CA ASP A 373 -70.26 -55.40 81.44
C ASP A 373 -71.74 -55.84 81.56
N GLU A 374 -72.32 -56.50 80.55
CA GLU A 374 -73.68 -57.10 80.60
C GLU A 374 -73.78 -58.39 81.43
N VAL A 375 -72.66 -59.04 81.77
CA VAL A 375 -72.61 -60.25 82.61
C VAL A 375 -72.47 -59.89 84.11
N LEU A 376 -72.30 -58.61 84.45
CA LEU A 376 -72.03 -58.12 85.80
C LEU A 376 -73.15 -57.28 86.44
N ASP A 377 -74.29 -57.09 85.76
CA ASP A 377 -75.57 -56.58 86.31
C ASP A 377 -76.63 -57.70 86.34
#